data_AF-A0A933F1R6-F1
#
_entry.id   AF-A0A933F1R6-F1
#
_cell.length_a   1.000
_cell.length_b   1.000
_cell.length_c   1.000
_cell.angle_alpha   90.00
_cell.angle_beta   90.00
_cell.angle_gamma   90.00
#
_symmetry.space_group_name_H-M   'P 1'
#
loop_
_entity.id
_entity.type
_entity.pdbx_description
1 polymer ?
#
loop_
_entity_poly.entity_id
_entity_poly.type
_entity_poly.pdbx_seq_one_letter_code
_entity_poly.pdbx_strand_id
1 'polypeptide(L)'
;MSNSLVVKLLLASMLGLGVIELAGAQRLVDFDQGVDASTLLKEATEGTMDEQTLPQARVAWRQRYERDCVKIAFAPDSPPVSQPVRLHSREWIEDCRWVPGGRNQPGRWECWERPGMGYSETVQITLRDRKPLLPWEHDGFLACLEGPWTDWQALETAYEYKQASSRGEGSIVLAPGRKLAMKPDPTGIRVESFSRALKLALSDRWSSYYAGEVTRLTLKLKRQVKPWPDPVLLEKELDLEPAPSYEIDFLAYRGQFSEPLKPGEKYYVEIEFSRRGRVSKEQKIEIDETPAVPYQPVSVAAAR
;
A
#
# COMPACT_ATOMS: atom_id res chain seq x y z
N MET A 1 45.18 38.20 -4.07
CA MET A 1 44.60 36.93 -3.58
C MET A 1 43.79 36.34 -4.73
N SER A 2 44.16 35.12 -5.15
CA SER A 2 43.89 34.57 -6.48
C SER A 2 42.46 34.09 -6.71
N ASN A 3 41.87 34.53 -7.82
CA ASN A 3 40.77 33.85 -8.54
C ASN A 3 41.32 33.37 -9.89
N SER A 4 41.96 32.20 -9.92
CA SER A 4 42.48 31.60 -11.17
C SER A 4 42.66 30.09 -11.00
N LEU A 5 41.59 29.37 -10.62
CA LEU A 5 41.67 27.93 -10.42
C LEU A 5 40.32 27.21 -10.57
N VAL A 6 39.48 27.63 -11.53
CA VAL A 6 38.20 26.94 -11.83
C VAL A 6 37.98 26.69 -13.34
N VAL A 7 38.85 27.21 -14.23
CA VAL A 7 38.58 27.19 -15.68
C VAL A 7 39.34 26.09 -16.46
N LYS A 8 40.16 25.24 -15.82
CA LYS A 8 41.00 24.24 -16.52
C LYS A 8 40.57 22.78 -16.37
N LEU A 9 39.35 22.48 -15.91
CA LEU A 9 38.91 21.10 -15.64
C LEU A 9 37.58 20.72 -16.32
N LEU A 10 37.38 21.11 -17.58
CA LEU A 10 36.15 20.82 -18.34
C LEU A 10 36.39 20.34 -19.79
N LEU A 11 37.53 19.71 -20.11
CA LEU A 11 37.86 19.31 -21.49
C LEU A 11 38.44 17.88 -21.65
N ALA A 12 38.10 16.93 -20.77
CA ALA A 12 38.64 15.57 -20.85
C ALA A 12 37.65 14.45 -20.52
N SER A 13 36.40 14.54 -20.99
CA SER A 13 35.42 13.46 -20.79
C SER A 13 34.35 13.39 -21.89
N MET A 14 34.77 13.28 -23.15
CA MET A 14 33.90 12.93 -24.29
C MET A 14 34.62 12.04 -25.31
N LEU A 15 35.12 10.88 -24.87
CA LEU A 15 35.55 9.80 -25.76
C LEU A 15 35.16 8.48 -25.11
N GLY A 16 33.92 8.05 -25.33
CA GLY A 16 33.42 6.82 -24.71
C GLY A 16 31.96 6.53 -25.01
N LEU A 17 31.51 6.71 -26.26
CA LEU A 17 30.23 6.19 -26.72
C LEU A 17 30.32 5.78 -28.19
N GLY A 18 30.05 4.50 -28.45
CA GLY A 18 29.44 4.04 -29.70
C GLY A 18 30.37 3.41 -30.74
N VAL A 19 30.81 2.17 -30.51
CA VAL A 19 31.10 1.27 -31.63
C VAL A 19 29.74 0.83 -32.19
N ILE A 20 29.37 1.38 -33.35
CA ILE A 20 28.24 0.93 -34.14
C ILE A 20 28.76 -0.22 -35.01
N GLU A 21 28.34 -1.45 -34.75
CA GLU A 21 28.58 -2.58 -35.65
C GLU A 21 27.74 -2.39 -36.93
N LEU A 22 28.31 -1.72 -37.93
CA LEU A 22 27.82 -1.76 -39.31
C LEU A 22 28.36 -3.03 -39.97
N ALA A 23 27.54 -4.06 -40.02
CA ALA A 23 27.79 -5.24 -40.85
C ALA A 23 27.59 -4.86 -42.33
N GLY A 24 28.69 -4.56 -43.02
CA GLY A 24 28.72 -4.39 -44.48
C GLY A 24 29.81 -3.42 -44.92
N ALA A 25 30.82 -3.95 -45.61
CA ALA A 25 32.03 -3.27 -46.11
C ALA A 25 33.08 -2.90 -45.02
N GLN A 26 33.85 -3.90 -44.60
CA GLN A 26 35.13 -3.67 -43.92
C GLN A 26 36.15 -3.08 -44.92
N ARG A 27 36.13 -1.76 -45.14
CA ARG A 27 37.36 -1.06 -45.50
C ARG A 27 38.19 -0.97 -44.22
N LEU A 28 39.26 -1.75 -44.13
CA LEU A 28 40.26 -1.59 -43.07
C LEU A 28 40.81 -0.17 -43.16
N VAL A 29 40.40 0.69 -42.22
CA VAL A 29 41.09 1.95 -41.96
C VAL A 29 42.27 1.59 -41.08
N ASP A 30 43.48 1.66 -41.65
CA ASP A 30 44.73 1.51 -40.91
C ASP A 30 45.05 2.84 -40.21
N PHE A 31 44.82 2.89 -38.90
CA PHE A 31 45.02 4.08 -38.10
C PHE A 31 46.50 4.36 -37.80
N ASP A 32 47.40 3.41 -38.10
CA ASP A 32 48.84 3.57 -37.84
C ASP A 32 49.56 4.30 -38.98
N GLN A 33 48.92 4.48 -40.15
CA GLN A 33 49.52 5.15 -41.31
C GLN A 33 49.15 6.63 -41.49
N GLY A 34 48.73 7.32 -40.41
CA GLY A 34 48.44 8.75 -40.46
C GLY A 34 47.27 9.05 -41.39
N VAL A 35 46.05 8.90 -40.84
CA VAL A 35 44.82 9.19 -41.56
C VAL A 35 44.81 10.66 -41.99
N ASP A 36 44.89 10.90 -43.30
CA ASP A 36 44.73 12.22 -43.87
C ASP A 36 43.26 12.66 -43.73
N ALA A 37 43.01 13.44 -42.68
CA ALA A 37 41.69 13.95 -42.37
C ALA A 37 41.06 14.74 -43.54
N SER A 38 41.87 15.28 -44.46
CA SER A 38 41.38 16.08 -45.59
C SER A 38 40.77 15.24 -46.71
N THR A 39 41.25 14.02 -46.93
CA THR A 39 40.68 13.08 -47.92
C THR A 39 39.40 12.44 -47.42
N LEU A 40 39.31 12.10 -46.13
CA LEU A 40 38.05 11.67 -45.51
C LEU A 40 36.98 12.79 -45.54
N LEU A 41 37.38 14.04 -45.32
CA LEU A 41 36.43 15.16 -45.39
C LEU A 41 35.90 15.38 -46.80
N LYS A 42 36.73 15.17 -47.83
CA LYS A 42 36.32 15.25 -49.25
C LYS A 42 35.40 14.10 -49.65
N GLU A 43 35.72 12.86 -49.29
CA GLU A 43 34.82 11.72 -49.55
C GLU A 43 33.49 11.87 -48.80
N ALA A 44 33.47 12.45 -47.59
CA ALA A 44 32.25 12.73 -46.84
C ALA A 44 31.43 13.92 -47.41
N THR A 45 32.05 14.85 -48.13
CA THR A 45 31.35 16.00 -48.75
C THR A 45 30.90 15.72 -50.19
N GLU A 46 31.58 14.84 -50.90
CA GLU A 46 31.22 14.44 -52.28
C GLU A 46 30.30 13.20 -52.31
N GLY A 47 30.30 12.39 -51.25
CA GLY A 47 29.32 11.34 -51.05
C GLY A 47 27.96 11.93 -50.68
N THR A 48 27.17 12.31 -51.67
CA THR A 48 25.71 12.47 -51.49
C THR A 48 25.13 11.12 -51.12
N MET A 49 25.20 10.75 -49.84
CA MET A 49 24.41 9.62 -49.33
C MET A 49 22.96 9.99 -49.61
N ASP A 50 22.37 9.27 -50.54
CA ASP A 50 20.98 9.40 -50.91
C ASP A 50 20.16 9.38 -49.61
N GLU A 51 19.50 10.49 -49.27
CA GLU A 51 18.85 10.72 -47.98
C GLU A 51 17.81 9.61 -47.67
N GLN A 52 17.39 8.89 -48.71
CA GLN A 52 16.51 7.71 -48.65
C GLN A 52 17.17 6.44 -48.09
N THR A 53 18.51 6.37 -48.00
CA THR A 53 19.25 5.19 -47.51
C THR A 53 19.82 5.35 -46.11
N LEU A 54 19.75 6.55 -45.52
CA LEU A 54 20.11 6.72 -44.12
C LEU A 54 19.07 6.00 -43.25
N PRO A 55 19.46 5.04 -42.40
CA PRO A 55 18.53 4.41 -41.49
C PRO A 55 17.91 5.52 -40.64
N GLN A 56 16.60 5.73 -40.77
CA GLN A 56 15.88 6.75 -40.00
C GLN A 56 16.24 6.53 -38.53
N ALA A 57 16.98 7.47 -37.95
CA ALA A 57 17.48 7.36 -36.59
C ALA A 57 16.25 7.24 -35.68
N ARG A 58 16.02 6.04 -35.16
CA ARG A 58 14.99 5.81 -34.15
C ARG A 58 15.49 6.44 -32.87
N VAL A 59 14.95 7.59 -32.53
CA VAL A 59 15.20 8.22 -31.23
C VAL A 59 14.24 7.54 -30.26
N ALA A 60 14.78 6.77 -29.31
CA ALA A 60 14.00 6.28 -28.18
C ALA A 60 13.72 7.46 -27.25
N TRP A 61 12.47 7.89 -27.17
CA TRP A 61 12.11 9.11 -26.43
C TRP A 61 11.85 8.84 -24.95
N ARG A 62 11.26 7.69 -24.64
CA ARG A 62 10.85 7.32 -23.28
C ARG A 62 10.98 5.82 -23.06
N GLN A 63 11.45 5.45 -21.88
CA GLN A 63 11.40 4.09 -21.37
C GLN A 63 10.49 4.07 -20.15
N ARG A 64 9.61 3.07 -20.07
CA ARG A 64 8.85 2.78 -18.85
C ARG A 64 8.92 1.29 -18.54
N TYR A 65 8.70 0.93 -17.28
CA TYR A 65 8.69 -0.45 -16.85
C TYR A 65 7.32 -0.81 -16.29
N GLU A 66 6.86 -2.02 -16.57
CA GLU A 66 5.72 -2.60 -15.85
C GLU A 66 6.14 -2.97 -14.43
N ARG A 67 5.31 -2.60 -13.47
CA ARG A 67 5.53 -2.93 -12.06
C ARG A 67 4.67 -4.13 -11.68
N ASP A 68 5.31 -5.22 -11.29
CA ASP A 68 4.64 -6.42 -10.78
C ASP A 68 4.87 -6.54 -9.28
N CYS A 69 3.78 -6.69 -8.51
CA CYS A 69 3.81 -6.62 -7.05
C CYS A 69 3.05 -7.79 -6.43
N VAL A 70 3.60 -8.35 -5.36
CA VAL A 70 2.93 -9.35 -4.53
C VAL A 70 2.83 -8.89 -3.08
N LYS A 71 1.68 -9.16 -2.46
CA LYS A 71 1.49 -8.98 -1.01
C LYS A 71 1.94 -10.23 -0.27
N ILE A 72 2.81 -10.05 0.72
CA ILE A 72 3.33 -11.12 1.57
C ILE A 72 2.90 -10.79 3.00
N ALA A 73 2.26 -11.74 3.68
CA ALA A 73 1.76 -11.55 5.04
C ALA A 73 2.30 -12.61 6.01
N PHE A 74 2.58 -12.18 7.23
CA PHE A 74 3.04 -13.01 8.34
C PHE A 74 2.04 -12.95 9.50
N ALA A 75 1.28 -14.02 9.69
CA ALA A 75 0.42 -14.23 10.87
C ALA A 75 1.28 -14.56 12.11
N PRO A 76 0.76 -14.46 13.35
CA PRO A 76 1.54 -14.67 14.57
C PRO A 76 2.34 -15.96 14.59
N ASP A 77 1.74 -17.06 14.16
CA ASP A 77 2.35 -18.40 14.15
C ASP A 77 3.07 -18.77 12.84
N SER A 78 3.11 -17.85 11.87
CA SER A 78 3.79 -18.11 10.59
C SER A 78 5.32 -18.24 10.76
N PRO A 79 6.02 -18.98 9.89
CA PRO A 79 7.48 -18.97 9.88
C PRO A 79 8.00 -17.55 9.58
N PRO A 80 9.19 -17.15 10.08
CA PRO A 80 9.76 -15.84 9.82
C PRO A 80 10.27 -15.66 8.38
N VAL A 81 10.08 -16.64 7.50
CA VAL A 81 10.51 -16.62 6.11
C VAL A 81 9.29 -16.86 5.23
N SER A 82 9.05 -15.99 4.25
CA SER A 82 7.94 -16.16 3.31
C SER A 82 8.20 -17.29 2.33
N GLN A 83 7.14 -17.75 1.67
CA GLN A 83 7.32 -18.53 0.45
C GLN A 83 8.00 -17.64 -0.61
N PRO A 84 8.90 -18.18 -1.45
CA PRO A 84 9.47 -17.45 -2.57
C PRO A 84 8.40 -17.22 -3.64
N VAL A 85 8.36 -16.01 -4.21
CA VAL A 85 7.42 -15.64 -5.28
C VAL A 85 8.20 -15.11 -6.47
N ARG A 86 7.87 -15.58 -7.67
CA ARG A 86 8.48 -15.07 -8.90
C ARG A 86 7.70 -13.86 -9.41
N LEU A 87 8.39 -12.76 -9.61
CA LEU A 87 7.86 -11.52 -10.18
C LEU A 87 8.42 -11.30 -11.58
N HIS A 88 7.68 -10.54 -12.39
CA HIS A 88 8.01 -10.26 -13.78
C HIS A 88 7.82 -8.79 -14.12
N SER A 89 8.82 -8.18 -14.76
CA SER A 89 8.69 -6.81 -15.27
C SER A 89 9.02 -6.75 -16.77
N ARG A 90 8.29 -5.93 -17.51
CA ARG A 90 8.51 -5.67 -18.93
C ARG A 90 8.93 -4.22 -19.13
N GLU A 91 10.03 -4.00 -19.82
CA GLU A 91 10.38 -2.69 -20.37
C GLU A 91 9.51 -2.39 -21.59
N TRP A 92 9.03 -1.16 -21.70
CA TRP A 92 8.39 -0.60 -22.88
C TRP A 92 9.21 0.58 -23.36
N ILE A 93 9.59 0.53 -24.63
CA ILE A 93 10.38 1.57 -25.30
C ILE A 93 9.46 2.30 -26.27
N GLU A 94 9.36 3.62 -26.11
CA GLU A 94 8.65 4.48 -27.04
C GLU A 94 9.57 4.79 -28.24
N ASP A 95 9.24 4.19 -29.38
CA ASP A 95 9.87 4.49 -30.66
C ASP A 95 9.02 5.56 -31.36
N CYS A 96 9.63 6.67 -31.78
CA CYS A 96 8.96 7.68 -32.58
C CYS A 96 9.55 7.74 -33.99
N ARG A 97 8.67 7.84 -34.98
CA ARG A 97 9.03 8.09 -36.37
C ARG A 97 8.46 9.44 -36.81
N TRP A 98 9.28 10.22 -37.50
CA TRP A 98 8.79 11.42 -38.15
C TRP A 98 7.97 11.04 -39.38
N VAL A 99 6.72 11.48 -39.41
CA VAL A 99 5.83 11.32 -40.56
C VAL A 99 5.70 12.67 -41.25
N PRO A 100 6.17 12.81 -42.50
CA PRO A 100 6.06 14.06 -43.22
C PRO A 100 4.58 14.42 -43.42
N GLY A 101 4.25 15.69 -43.22
CA GLY A 101 2.90 16.20 -43.45
C GLY A 101 2.62 16.38 -44.94
N GLY A 102 1.35 16.37 -45.32
CA GLY A 102 0.93 16.69 -46.69
C GLY A 102 1.17 18.16 -47.06
N ARG A 103 0.81 18.54 -48.29
CA ARG A 103 1.08 19.86 -48.91
C ARG A 103 0.75 21.10 -48.05
N ASN A 104 -0.15 20.98 -47.07
CA ASN A 104 -0.57 22.02 -46.15
C ASN A 104 -0.65 21.56 -44.67
N GLN A 105 0.00 20.45 -44.30
CA GLN A 105 0.03 19.97 -42.92
C GLN A 105 1.48 19.93 -42.42
N PRO A 106 1.77 20.40 -41.19
CA PRO A 106 3.07 20.17 -40.60
C PRO A 106 3.30 18.65 -40.42
N GLY A 107 4.54 18.22 -40.57
CA GLY A 107 4.91 16.86 -40.17
C GLY A 107 4.71 16.67 -38.66
N ARG A 108 4.56 15.42 -38.25
CA ARG A 108 4.36 15.05 -36.85
C ARG A 108 5.21 13.84 -36.49
N TRP A 109 5.53 13.73 -35.21
CA TRP A 109 6.06 12.48 -34.66
C TRP A 109 4.89 11.52 -34.42
N GLU A 110 4.99 10.34 -34.98
CA GLU A 110 4.12 9.21 -34.66
C GLU A 110 4.92 8.27 -33.76
N CYS A 111 4.46 8.11 -32.52
CA CYS A 111 5.13 7.30 -31.50
C CYS A 111 4.30 6.06 -31.20
N TRP A 112 4.98 4.94 -30.97
CA TRP A 112 4.36 3.72 -30.50
C TRP A 112 5.27 3.01 -29.49
N GLU A 113 4.66 2.25 -28.60
CA GLU A 113 5.40 1.42 -27.66
C GLU A 113 5.74 0.08 -28.30
N ARG A 114 6.96 -0.40 -28.05
CA ARG A 114 7.35 -1.78 -28.31
C ARG A 114 7.91 -2.42 -27.05
N PRO A 115 7.76 -3.74 -26.87
CA PRO A 115 8.38 -4.43 -25.76
C PRO A 115 9.92 -4.36 -25.90
N GLY A 116 10.57 -3.96 -24.81
CA GLY A 116 12.01 -4.01 -24.61
C GLY A 116 12.41 -5.28 -23.87
N MET A 117 13.37 -5.16 -22.95
CA MET A 117 13.83 -6.27 -22.12
C MET A 117 12.75 -6.77 -21.15
N GLY A 118 12.80 -8.07 -20.85
CA GLY A 118 12.00 -8.68 -19.79
C GLY A 118 12.88 -9.02 -18.60
N TYR A 119 12.40 -8.72 -17.41
CA TYR A 119 13.05 -9.00 -16.13
C TYR A 119 12.22 -10.00 -15.36
N SER A 120 12.88 -10.91 -14.64
CA SER A 120 12.20 -11.79 -13.70
C SER A 120 13.10 -12.06 -12.51
N GLU A 121 12.52 -12.01 -11.32
CA GLU A 121 13.26 -12.20 -10.06
C GLU A 121 12.41 -13.02 -9.10
N THR A 122 13.04 -13.90 -8.32
CA THR A 122 12.35 -14.65 -7.26
C THR A 122 12.57 -13.94 -5.94
N VAL A 123 11.51 -13.31 -5.42
CA VAL A 123 11.56 -12.53 -4.19
C VAL A 123 11.15 -13.37 -2.98
N GLN A 124 11.90 -13.24 -1.89
CA GLN A 124 11.58 -13.85 -0.60
C GLN A 124 11.87 -12.87 0.53
N ILE A 125 10.91 -12.69 1.45
CA ILE A 125 11.08 -11.84 2.62
C ILE A 125 11.43 -12.71 3.84
N THR A 126 12.47 -12.31 4.56
CA THR A 126 12.89 -12.92 5.83
C THR A 126 12.85 -11.88 6.96
N LEU A 127 12.08 -12.16 8.01
CA LEU A 127 12.00 -11.37 9.24
C LEU A 127 13.06 -11.86 10.23
N ARG A 128 14.24 -11.24 10.21
CA ARG A 128 15.33 -11.55 11.14
C ARG A 128 14.96 -11.10 12.55
N ASP A 129 15.25 -11.94 13.54
CA ASP A 129 14.97 -11.64 14.96
C ASP A 129 13.50 -11.26 15.23
N ARG A 130 12.59 -11.92 14.49
CA ARG A 130 11.16 -11.65 14.51
C ARG A 130 10.63 -11.55 15.94
N LYS A 131 9.95 -10.44 16.23
CA LYS A 131 9.29 -10.21 17.52
C LYS A 131 7.90 -10.86 17.52
N PRO A 132 7.41 -11.31 18.68
CA PRO A 132 6.08 -11.92 18.77
C PRO A 132 4.99 -10.92 18.38
N LEU A 133 4.02 -11.39 17.60
CA LEU A 133 2.81 -10.65 17.27
C LEU A 133 1.70 -10.99 18.28
N LEU A 134 0.77 -10.06 18.47
CA LEU A 134 -0.48 -10.33 19.19
C LEU A 134 -1.38 -11.24 18.32
N PRO A 135 -2.30 -12.00 18.92
CA PRO A 135 -3.09 -13.01 18.19
C PRO A 135 -3.89 -12.49 16.96
N TRP A 136 -4.25 -11.20 16.94
CA TRP A 136 -4.97 -10.57 15.83
C TRP A 136 -4.08 -9.71 14.92
N GLU A 137 -2.81 -9.54 15.27
CA GLU A 137 -1.87 -8.78 14.47
C GLU A 137 -1.30 -9.62 13.33
N HIS A 138 -0.90 -8.94 12.28
CA HIS A 138 -0.14 -9.52 11.18
C HIS A 138 0.85 -8.47 10.66
N ASP A 139 1.93 -8.94 10.04
CA ASP A 139 2.85 -8.08 9.30
C ASP A 139 2.67 -8.32 7.80
N GLY A 140 2.20 -7.30 7.09
CA GLY A 140 1.99 -7.27 5.64
C GLY A 140 3.03 -6.41 4.93
N PHE A 141 3.61 -6.95 3.88
CA PHE A 141 4.58 -6.30 3.01
C PHE A 141 4.13 -6.38 1.55
N LEU A 142 4.46 -5.37 0.77
CA LEU A 142 4.37 -5.40 -0.69
C LEU A 142 5.80 -5.54 -1.22
N ALA A 143 6.07 -6.54 -2.03
CA ALA A 143 7.32 -6.64 -2.77
C ALA A 143 7.02 -6.43 -4.26
N CYS A 144 7.77 -5.57 -4.93
CA CYS A 144 7.57 -5.29 -6.34
C CYS A 144 8.87 -5.42 -7.14
N LEU A 145 8.73 -5.81 -8.41
CA LEU A 145 9.76 -5.75 -9.43
C LEU A 145 9.34 -4.72 -10.49
N GLU A 146 10.16 -3.71 -10.71
CA GLU A 146 9.99 -2.69 -11.73
C GLU A 146 11.32 -2.57 -12.50
N GLY A 147 11.33 -3.00 -13.75
CA GLY A 147 12.57 -3.19 -14.51
C GLY A 147 13.50 -4.19 -13.81
N PRO A 148 14.81 -3.87 -13.68
CA PRO A 148 15.76 -4.66 -12.90
C PRO A 148 15.74 -4.34 -11.40
N TRP A 149 14.83 -3.50 -10.92
CA TRP A 149 14.81 -3.03 -9.53
C TRP A 149 13.73 -3.75 -8.73
N THR A 150 14.15 -4.49 -7.71
CA THR A 150 13.26 -5.01 -6.68
C THR A 150 13.17 -4.02 -5.52
N ASP A 151 11.94 -3.66 -5.14
CA ASP A 151 11.65 -2.84 -3.96
C ASP A 151 10.66 -3.54 -3.02
N TRP A 152 10.50 -2.98 -1.82
CA TRP A 152 9.49 -3.42 -0.89
C TRP A 152 8.93 -2.27 -0.07
N GLN A 153 7.72 -2.47 0.44
CA GLN A 153 7.03 -1.53 1.30
C GLN A 153 6.31 -2.26 2.44
N ALA A 154 6.40 -1.74 3.66
CA ALA A 154 5.54 -2.17 4.75
C ALA A 154 4.12 -1.63 4.53
N LEU A 155 3.11 -2.50 4.55
CA LEU A 155 1.70 -2.13 4.39
C LEU A 155 1.04 -1.93 5.76
N GLU A 156 0.85 -3.02 6.49
CA GLU A 156 0.25 -3.06 7.81
C GLU A 156 1.15 -3.93 8.69
N THR A 157 1.91 -3.32 9.59
CA THR A 157 2.94 -4.01 10.37
C THR A 157 2.90 -3.58 11.83
N ALA A 158 3.02 -4.55 12.72
CA ALA A 158 3.02 -4.33 14.16
C ALA A 158 4.36 -3.80 14.69
N TYR A 159 5.40 -3.79 13.83
CA TYR A 159 6.71 -3.24 14.12
C TYR A 159 7.20 -2.39 12.96
N GLU A 160 8.00 -1.37 13.27
CA GLU A 160 8.74 -0.63 12.24
C GLU A 160 9.85 -1.52 11.68
N TYR A 161 9.79 -1.88 10.39
CA TYR A 161 10.80 -2.73 9.77
C TYR A 161 11.85 -1.92 9.02
N LYS A 162 13.11 -2.36 9.13
CA LYS A 162 14.23 -1.82 8.35
C LYS A 162 14.94 -2.94 7.62
N GLN A 163 15.38 -2.65 6.40
CA GLN A 163 16.18 -3.60 5.64
C GLN A 163 17.55 -3.78 6.32
N ALA A 164 17.80 -5.00 6.79
CA ALA A 164 19.03 -5.34 7.49
C ALA A 164 20.15 -5.76 6.54
N SER A 165 19.79 -6.37 5.42
CA SER A 165 20.68 -6.72 4.31
C SER A 165 19.85 -7.06 3.07
N SER A 166 20.39 -6.80 1.89
CA SER A 166 20.03 -7.55 0.67
C SER A 166 21.04 -8.70 0.51
N ARG A 167 20.56 -9.94 0.39
CA ARG A 167 21.43 -11.07 0.06
C ARG A 167 21.23 -11.44 -1.41
N GLY A 168 21.77 -10.62 -2.32
CA GLY A 168 21.69 -10.87 -3.76
C GLY A 168 20.26 -10.89 -4.32
N GLU A 169 20.09 -11.58 -5.46
CA GLU A 169 18.83 -11.75 -6.23
C GLU A 169 17.63 -12.07 -5.33
N GLY A 170 16.76 -11.07 -5.13
CA GLY A 170 15.41 -11.20 -4.58
C GLY A 170 15.28 -11.50 -3.08
N SER A 171 16.38 -11.67 -2.34
CA SER A 171 16.32 -11.93 -0.90
C SER A 171 16.29 -10.64 -0.07
N ILE A 172 15.14 -10.36 0.52
CA ILE A 172 14.89 -9.17 1.34
C ILE A 172 14.89 -9.57 2.82
N VAL A 173 15.91 -9.16 3.57
CA VAL A 173 16.00 -9.43 5.01
C VAL A 173 15.63 -8.19 5.81
N LEU A 174 14.57 -8.28 6.60
CA LEU A 174 14.02 -7.20 7.42
C LEU A 174 14.27 -7.47 8.89
N ALA A 175 14.66 -6.44 9.64
CA ALA A 175 14.77 -6.48 11.10
C ALA A 175 13.68 -5.59 11.73
N PRO A 176 12.97 -6.08 12.75
CA PRO A 176 11.98 -5.30 13.47
C PRO A 176 12.65 -4.29 14.41
N GLY A 177 12.12 -3.07 14.41
CA GLY A 177 12.48 -1.98 15.30
C GLY A 177 11.47 -1.83 16.43
N ARG A 178 10.94 -0.62 16.60
CA ARG A 178 9.94 -0.33 17.65
C ARG A 178 8.58 -0.95 17.32
N LYS A 179 7.84 -1.34 18.36
CA LYS A 179 6.43 -1.73 18.26
C LYS A 179 5.61 -0.53 17.79
N LEU A 180 4.71 -0.75 16.85
CA LEU A 180 3.73 0.24 16.39
C LEU A 180 2.36 -0.12 16.94
N ALA A 181 1.59 0.89 17.35
CA ALA A 181 0.20 0.69 17.70
C ALA A 181 -0.59 0.31 16.43
N MET A 182 -1.42 -0.72 16.54
CA MET A 182 -2.17 -1.32 15.42
C MET A 182 -3.66 -1.08 15.57
N LYS A 183 -4.43 -1.42 14.54
CA LYS A 183 -5.89 -1.42 14.65
C LYS A 183 -6.30 -2.46 15.71
N PRO A 184 -7.30 -2.17 16.56
CA PRO A 184 -7.84 -3.21 17.44
C PRO A 184 -8.45 -4.34 16.61
N ASP A 185 -8.49 -5.57 17.17
CA ASP A 185 -9.14 -6.71 16.51
C ASP A 185 -10.61 -6.39 16.24
N PRO A 186 -11.09 -6.43 14.98
CA PRO A 186 -12.50 -6.25 14.67
C PRO A 186 -13.45 -7.20 15.43
N THR A 187 -12.97 -8.37 15.82
CA THR A 187 -13.73 -9.38 16.58
C THR A 187 -13.45 -9.38 18.07
N GLY A 188 -12.71 -8.38 18.55
CA GLY A 188 -12.23 -8.28 19.93
C GLY A 188 -13.35 -8.01 20.94
N ILE A 189 -14.36 -7.23 20.57
CA ILE A 189 -15.58 -7.03 21.37
C ILE A 189 -16.75 -7.69 20.63
N ARG A 190 -17.57 -8.45 21.37
CA ARG A 190 -18.72 -9.17 20.80
C ARG A 190 -19.97 -8.93 21.62
N VAL A 191 -21.12 -8.96 20.94
CA VAL A 191 -22.43 -8.95 21.60
C VAL A 191 -22.73 -10.34 22.13
N GLU A 192 -22.91 -10.45 23.44
CA GLU A 192 -23.36 -11.69 24.08
C GLU A 192 -24.89 -11.75 24.15
N SER A 193 -25.51 -10.65 24.58
CA SER A 193 -26.97 -10.57 24.59
C SER A 193 -27.49 -9.13 24.63
N PHE A 194 -28.70 -8.94 24.09
CA PHE A 194 -29.50 -7.75 24.29
C PHE A 194 -30.89 -8.16 24.78
N SER A 195 -31.24 -7.76 25.99
CA SER A 195 -32.45 -8.24 26.67
C SER A 195 -33.65 -7.32 26.47
N ARG A 196 -34.86 -7.82 26.75
CA ARG A 196 -36.10 -7.04 26.72
C ARG A 196 -36.16 -5.91 27.76
N ALA A 197 -35.30 -5.95 28.77
CA ALA A 197 -35.10 -4.89 29.74
C ALA A 197 -34.10 -3.82 29.25
N LEU A 198 -33.69 -3.89 27.98
CA LEU A 198 -32.68 -3.02 27.36
C LEU A 198 -31.34 -3.05 28.10
N LYS A 199 -30.93 -4.24 28.55
CA LYS A 199 -29.57 -4.51 29.02
C LYS A 199 -28.76 -5.15 27.91
N LEU A 200 -27.60 -4.57 27.63
CA LEU A 200 -26.62 -5.05 26.67
C LEU A 200 -25.45 -5.70 27.41
N ALA A 201 -25.14 -6.95 27.10
CA ALA A 201 -23.96 -7.64 27.57
C ALA A 201 -22.98 -7.81 26.41
N LEU A 202 -21.74 -7.39 26.62
CA LEU A 202 -20.64 -7.51 25.67
C LEU A 202 -19.52 -8.35 26.29
N SER A 203 -18.77 -9.10 25.47
CA SER A 203 -17.52 -9.75 25.87
C SER A 203 -16.33 -9.10 25.18
N ASP A 204 -15.18 -9.07 25.87
CA ASP A 204 -13.91 -8.58 25.32
C ASP A 204 -12.85 -9.68 25.38
N ARG A 205 -12.63 -10.32 24.24
CA ARG A 205 -11.74 -11.48 24.10
C ARG A 205 -10.30 -11.16 24.49
N TRP A 206 -9.88 -9.91 24.30
CA TRP A 206 -8.48 -9.51 24.39
C TRP A 206 -8.18 -8.53 25.52
N SER A 207 -9.16 -8.21 26.37
CA SER A 207 -9.04 -7.25 27.48
C SER A 207 -7.71 -7.30 28.24
N SER A 208 -7.18 -8.50 28.52
CA SER A 208 -5.89 -8.70 29.19
C SER A 208 -4.68 -8.13 28.46
N TYR A 209 -4.64 -8.17 27.12
CA TYR A 209 -3.57 -7.58 26.31
C TYR A 209 -3.64 -6.05 26.26
N TYR A 210 -4.78 -5.48 26.61
CA TYR A 210 -5.04 -4.04 26.60
C TYR A 210 -5.01 -3.44 28.01
N ALA A 211 -4.47 -4.14 29.00
CA ALA A 211 -4.39 -3.64 30.37
C ALA A 211 -3.75 -2.24 30.43
N GLY A 212 -4.48 -1.29 31.01
CA GLY A 212 -4.07 0.13 31.12
C GLY A 212 -4.41 1.01 29.90
N GLU A 213 -5.08 0.48 28.88
CA GLU A 213 -5.66 1.29 27.81
C GLU A 213 -7.08 1.75 28.16
N VAL A 214 -7.69 2.55 27.27
CA VAL A 214 -9.10 2.93 27.35
C VAL A 214 -9.85 2.33 26.18
N THR A 215 -10.93 1.62 26.47
CA THR A 215 -11.91 1.13 25.49
C THR A 215 -13.06 2.13 25.42
N ARG A 216 -13.22 2.80 24.28
CA ARG A 216 -14.37 3.68 24.02
C ARG A 216 -15.44 2.91 23.27
N LEU A 217 -16.63 2.82 23.84
CA LEU A 217 -17.83 2.29 23.18
C LEU A 217 -18.73 3.45 22.76
N THR A 218 -19.16 3.46 21.50
CA THR A 218 -20.22 4.35 21.00
C THR A 218 -21.44 3.49 20.74
N LEU A 219 -22.51 3.74 21.49
CA LEU A 219 -23.74 2.95 21.52
C LEU A 219 -24.90 3.77 21.00
N LYS A 220 -25.61 3.29 19.98
CA LYS A 220 -26.82 3.94 19.43
C LYS A 220 -28.02 3.01 19.63
N LEU A 221 -28.90 3.34 20.57
CA LEU A 221 -30.17 2.65 20.78
C LEU A 221 -31.19 3.16 19.76
N LYS A 222 -31.74 2.26 18.95
CA LYS A 222 -32.69 2.59 17.88
C LYS A 222 -34.00 1.84 18.06
N ARG A 223 -35.12 2.46 17.66
CA ARG A 223 -36.43 1.81 17.57
C ARG A 223 -36.66 1.36 16.14
N GLN A 224 -37.03 0.10 15.96
CA GLN A 224 -37.37 -0.44 14.64
C GLN A 224 -38.76 0.03 14.21
N VAL A 225 -38.87 0.74 13.09
CA VAL A 225 -40.11 1.29 12.53
C VAL A 225 -40.20 0.98 11.04
N LYS A 226 -40.94 -0.06 10.64
CA LYS A 226 -41.15 -0.36 9.21
C LYS A 226 -42.29 0.49 8.63
N PRO A 227 -42.17 1.09 7.42
CA PRO A 227 -41.06 1.09 6.46
C PRO A 227 -40.17 2.36 6.54
N TRP A 228 -40.10 3.04 7.67
CA TRP A 228 -39.43 4.33 7.83
C TRP A 228 -37.98 4.14 8.32
N PRO A 229 -37.11 5.17 8.24
CA PRO A 229 -35.83 5.15 8.93
C PRO A 229 -36.01 4.99 10.45
N ASP A 230 -35.25 4.07 11.04
CA ASP A 230 -35.30 3.77 12.47
C ASP A 230 -34.73 4.94 13.30
N PRO A 231 -35.54 5.62 14.14
CA PRO A 231 -35.06 6.75 14.92
C PRO A 231 -34.04 6.33 15.99
N VAL A 232 -33.04 7.18 16.21
CA VAL A 232 -32.08 7.04 17.31
C VAL A 232 -32.71 7.64 18.57
N LEU A 233 -32.86 6.80 19.60
CA LEU A 233 -33.41 7.20 20.89
C LEU A 233 -32.34 7.71 21.84
N LEU A 234 -31.19 7.05 21.84
CA LEU A 234 -30.03 7.42 22.65
C LEU A 234 -28.77 7.15 21.84
N GLU A 235 -27.86 8.11 21.82
CA GLU A 235 -26.47 7.91 21.44
C GLU A 235 -25.59 8.19 22.66
N LYS A 236 -24.72 7.24 23.01
CA LYS A 236 -23.86 7.34 24.19
C LYS A 236 -22.46 6.87 23.89
N GLU A 237 -21.48 7.70 24.26
CA GLU A 237 -20.08 7.31 24.30
C GLU A 237 -19.68 6.99 25.75
N LEU A 238 -19.02 5.85 25.94
CA LEU A 238 -18.55 5.36 27.24
C LEU A 238 -17.05 5.05 27.14
N ASP A 239 -16.25 5.72 27.97
CA ASP A 239 -14.83 5.39 28.16
C ASP A 239 -14.73 4.40 29.33
N LEU A 240 -14.30 3.18 29.03
CA LEU A 240 -14.23 2.05 29.96
C LEU A 240 -12.81 1.52 30.07
N GLU A 241 -12.45 1.00 31.24
CA GLU A 241 -11.25 0.18 31.38
C GLU A 241 -11.46 -1.18 30.70
N PRO A 242 -10.45 -1.75 30.02
CA PRO A 242 -10.54 -3.07 29.42
C PRO A 242 -10.92 -4.14 30.44
N ALA A 243 -12.07 -4.76 30.24
CA ALA A 243 -12.62 -5.80 31.11
C ALA A 243 -13.13 -6.97 30.27
N PRO A 244 -13.12 -8.22 30.77
CA PRO A 244 -13.54 -9.40 30.00
C PRO A 244 -15.00 -9.35 29.56
N SER A 245 -15.83 -8.55 30.25
CA SER A 245 -17.23 -8.34 29.92
C SER A 245 -17.68 -6.95 30.33
N TYR A 246 -18.63 -6.39 29.58
CA TYR A 246 -19.30 -5.13 29.89
C TYR A 246 -20.81 -5.36 29.97
N GLU A 247 -21.46 -4.78 30.98
CA GLU A 247 -22.92 -4.73 31.07
C GLU A 247 -23.35 -3.26 31.02
N ILE A 248 -24.22 -2.93 30.06
CA ILE A 248 -24.76 -1.59 29.87
C ILE A 248 -26.27 -1.65 30.06
N ASP A 249 -26.77 -0.94 31.06
CA ASP A 249 -28.19 -0.75 31.30
C ASP A 249 -28.66 0.58 30.67
N PHE A 250 -29.39 0.51 29.56
CA PHE A 250 -29.89 1.71 28.89
C PHE A 250 -30.93 2.45 29.73
N LEU A 251 -31.63 1.79 30.66
CA LEU A 251 -32.63 2.43 31.52
C LEU A 251 -31.99 3.38 32.55
N ALA A 252 -30.70 3.21 32.84
CA ALA A 252 -29.93 4.18 33.63
C ALA A 252 -29.86 5.56 32.95
N TYR A 253 -30.05 5.62 31.63
CA TYR A 253 -30.03 6.84 30.82
C TYR A 253 -31.42 7.29 30.36
N ARG A 254 -32.51 6.76 30.95
CA ARG A 254 -33.90 7.04 30.54
C ARG A 254 -34.25 8.53 30.37
N GLY A 255 -33.63 9.41 31.15
CA GLY A 255 -33.86 10.87 31.09
C GLY A 255 -33.21 11.56 29.90
N GLN A 256 -32.37 10.86 29.14
CA GLN A 256 -31.63 11.37 27.97
C GLN A 256 -32.25 10.90 26.65
N PHE A 257 -33.33 10.12 26.68
CA PHE A 257 -33.93 9.62 25.45
C PHE A 257 -34.66 10.73 24.69
N SER A 258 -34.56 10.71 23.36
CA SER A 258 -35.24 11.66 22.48
C SER A 258 -36.77 11.50 22.51
N GLU A 259 -37.25 10.31 22.85
CA GLU A 259 -38.67 9.98 23.05
C GLU A 259 -38.85 8.90 24.14
N PRO A 260 -40.02 8.83 24.80
CA PRO A 260 -40.28 7.78 25.79
C PRO A 260 -40.33 6.39 25.15
N LEU A 261 -39.82 5.39 25.88
CA LEU A 261 -39.93 4.00 25.47
C LEU A 261 -41.39 3.55 25.44
N LYS A 262 -41.76 2.81 24.39
CA LYS A 262 -43.11 2.27 24.19
C LYS A 262 -43.09 0.76 24.44
N PRO A 263 -43.85 0.25 25.42
CA PRO A 263 -43.94 -1.19 25.66
C PRO A 263 -44.39 -1.95 24.39
N GLY A 264 -43.71 -3.07 24.09
CA GLY A 264 -44.00 -3.91 22.93
C GLY A 264 -43.33 -3.49 21.62
N GLU A 265 -42.87 -2.24 21.50
CA GLU A 265 -42.06 -1.82 20.36
C GLU A 265 -40.68 -2.50 20.37
N LYS A 266 -40.11 -2.69 19.17
CA LYS A 266 -38.82 -3.36 19.01
C LYS A 266 -37.67 -2.37 19.02
N TYR A 267 -36.61 -2.72 19.73
CA TYR A 267 -35.40 -1.92 19.87
C TYR A 267 -34.17 -2.75 19.57
N TYR A 268 -33.14 -2.12 19.02
CA TYR A 268 -31.83 -2.73 18.78
C TYR A 268 -30.73 -1.70 19.04
N VAL A 269 -29.48 -2.15 19.07
CA VAL A 269 -28.31 -1.30 19.35
C VAL A 269 -27.32 -1.44 18.22
N GLU A 270 -26.90 -0.31 17.64
CA GLU A 270 -25.70 -0.23 16.82
C GLU A 270 -24.52 0.09 17.74
N ILE A 271 -23.41 -0.62 17.56
CA ILE A 271 -22.27 -0.57 18.47
C ILE A 271 -21.03 -0.29 17.64
N GLU A 272 -20.30 0.75 18.00
CA GLU A 272 -18.94 0.99 17.51
C GLU A 272 -18.01 0.96 18.72
N PHE A 273 -16.75 0.54 18.51
CA PHE A 273 -15.74 0.70 19.54
C PHE A 273 -14.42 1.19 18.97
N SER A 274 -13.61 1.79 19.84
CA SER A 274 -12.22 2.11 19.57
C SER A 274 -11.40 1.87 20.83
N ARG A 275 -10.09 1.66 20.67
CA ARG A 275 -9.15 1.54 21.79
C ARG A 275 -8.07 2.60 21.66
N ARG A 276 -7.65 3.17 22.78
CA ARG A 276 -6.60 4.18 22.82
C ARG A 276 -5.53 3.78 23.83
N GLY A 277 -4.32 3.53 23.34
CA GLY A 277 -3.16 3.27 24.19
C GLY A 277 -1.89 2.98 23.42
N ARG A 278 -1.05 2.09 23.97
CA ARG A 278 0.28 1.73 23.43
C ARG A 278 0.21 0.61 22.39
N VAL A 279 -0.80 -0.24 22.50
CA VAL A 279 -1.09 -1.41 21.65
C VAL A 279 -1.99 -0.99 20.50
N SER A 280 -3.05 -0.21 20.77
CA SER A 280 -4.02 0.18 19.73
C SER A 280 -3.98 1.65 19.33
N LYS A 281 -4.16 1.87 18.02
CA LYS A 281 -4.54 3.16 17.44
C LYS A 281 -6.03 3.41 17.71
N GLU A 282 -6.37 4.68 17.96
CA GLU A 282 -7.75 5.14 18.08
C GLU A 282 -8.44 5.09 16.72
N GLN A 283 -8.83 3.88 16.31
CA GLN A 283 -9.62 3.62 15.12
C GLN A 283 -10.96 3.02 15.52
N LYS A 284 -12.02 3.58 14.94
CA LYS A 284 -13.39 3.08 15.11
C LYS A 284 -13.56 1.78 14.34
N ILE A 285 -14.15 0.80 15.01
CA ILE A 285 -14.56 -0.48 14.48
C ILE A 285 -16.07 -0.59 14.72
N GLU A 286 -16.82 -0.82 13.65
CA GLU A 286 -18.23 -1.16 13.72
C GLU A 286 -18.38 -2.62 14.15
N ILE A 287 -19.22 -2.85 15.15
CA ILE A 287 -19.68 -4.18 15.55
C ILE A 287 -21.08 -4.36 14.96
N ASP A 288 -21.43 -5.60 14.63
CA ASP A 288 -22.78 -5.95 14.18
C ASP A 288 -23.86 -5.43 15.14
N GLU A 289 -25.01 -5.08 14.55
CA GLU A 289 -26.19 -4.65 15.31
C GLU A 289 -26.77 -5.80 16.14
N THR A 290 -27.35 -5.48 17.29
CA THR A 290 -28.05 -6.48 18.09
C THR A 290 -29.35 -6.91 17.42
N PRO A 291 -29.85 -8.14 17.68
CA PRO A 291 -31.21 -8.50 17.27
C PRO A 291 -32.24 -7.57 17.92
N ALA A 292 -33.22 -7.14 17.13
CA ALA A 292 -34.28 -6.28 17.63
C ALA A 292 -35.19 -7.02 18.62
N VAL A 293 -35.31 -6.52 19.85
CA VAL A 293 -36.10 -7.13 20.94
C VAL A 293 -37.26 -6.23 21.36
N PRO A 294 -38.45 -6.80 21.69
CA PRO A 294 -39.56 -6.01 22.19
C PRO A 294 -39.27 -5.51 23.61
N TYR A 295 -39.42 -4.21 23.84
CA TYR A 295 -39.25 -3.63 25.18
C TYR A 295 -40.35 -4.11 26.12
N GLN A 296 -39.94 -4.64 27.27
CA GLN A 296 -40.84 -4.99 28.37
C GLN A 296 -40.36 -4.23 29.60
N PRO A 297 -41.15 -3.27 30.12
CA PRO A 297 -40.80 -2.60 31.37
C PRO A 297 -40.70 -3.67 32.45
N VAL A 298 -39.62 -3.62 33.25
CA VAL A 298 -39.51 -4.46 34.43
C VAL A 298 -40.74 -4.15 35.27
N SER A 299 -41.68 -5.10 35.37
CA SER A 299 -42.81 -4.94 36.26
C SER A 299 -42.19 -4.73 37.64
N VAL A 300 -42.40 -3.55 38.21
CA VAL A 300 -42.12 -3.34 39.62
C VAL A 300 -43.06 -4.33 40.30
N ALA A 301 -42.53 -5.51 40.62
CA ALA A 301 -43.26 -6.50 41.39
C ALA A 301 -43.77 -5.73 42.59
N ALA A 302 -45.09 -5.56 42.66
CA ALA A 302 -45.72 -4.77 43.69
C ALA A 302 -45.21 -5.31 45.02
N ALA A 303 -44.29 -4.58 45.65
CA ALA A 303 -43.82 -4.88 46.99
C ALA A 303 -45.06 -4.76 47.86
N ARG A 304 -45.67 -5.90 48.15
CA ARG A 304 -46.75 -6.07 49.11
C ARG A 304 -46.15 -6.26 50.49
#